data_AF-A0A7X5ISG5-F1
#
_entry.id   AF-A0A7X5ISG5-F1
#
_cell.length_a   1.000
_cell.length_b   1.000
_cell.length_c   1.000
_cell.angle_alpha   90.00
_cell.angle_beta   90.00
_cell.angle_gamma   90.00
#
_symmetry.space_group_name_H-M   'P 1'
#
loop_
_entity.id
_entity.type
_entity.pdbx_description
1 polymer ?
#
loop_
_entity_poly.entity_id
_entity_poly.type
_entity_poly.pdbx_seq_one_letter_code
_entity_poly.pdbx_strand_id
1 'polypeptide(L)'
;MRKAILTVLMVLVLVIPAYAAEGDAATDQPIQQEQEPVVVATLDELQDAIDAAEDGDTIALDATIKMLDGDTLVTDKHITLVRHEGLKKSGGRMIEIYGDGVISGFSFVENGLVSSSTITTRAEGNGEITIENCSFKAAGDNGILHFIMADIGDLVTIRGCTFYCGNGYVIYSQRETNVLLDSCTFLKGNYYTWQMIAAYGEMAIENCTFDAGTGYMTAALDGKITISNCQMNTNYFKKRIYPNVYLEDKISGAGTISILDEAIEGEGFYDLYTGEKEELPITEIDDLSVLAYMTDEQAAEYFAVESHIGRFDIKVDERSGHFDEDEPEKPGIIPDTDPEQPTEPPQDDTPDNPADTTPTTPPPPQKPSDSGNSGDDDYTPPIDYRPSQRPTKPTEDDKPQEQPDIPATTKPQLACNGAVIDTSRTVVLLGYGDGLLHEDDPLTRAQLATIIYRLLDDESIAKYSNTELAFTDVAPDAWYAPYVKTINGSGIVQGVGGGKYSPNSYVTWSQIITVLTRFVQPQEHTLQHIQYSGWAQGAIETAVANGWLEDRADFNPDAVISRGELVQLINNVLALYR
;
A
#
# COMPACT_ATOMS: atom_id res chain seq x y z
N MET A 1 61.62 4.64 -6.18
CA MET A 1 61.00 3.38 -6.67
C MET A 1 61.04 2.30 -5.61
N ARG A 2 59.94 2.09 -4.87
CA ARG A 2 59.49 0.81 -4.32
C ARG A 2 58.01 0.98 -3.98
N LYS A 3 57.18 0.01 -4.36
CA LYS A 3 55.71 0.09 -4.26
C LYS A 3 55.28 -0.19 -2.83
N ALA A 4 54.27 0.53 -2.36
CA ALA A 4 53.39 0.10 -1.28
C ALA A 4 51.95 0.33 -1.78
N ILE A 5 51.22 -0.76 -2.00
CA ILE A 5 49.80 -0.75 -2.31
C ILE A 5 49.13 -1.18 -1.02
N LEU A 6 48.24 -0.34 -0.47
CA LEU A 6 47.44 -0.68 0.70
C LEU A 6 46.03 -1.00 0.23
N THR A 7 45.73 -2.29 0.12
CA THR A 7 44.38 -2.79 -0.12
C THR A 7 43.70 -2.96 1.23
N VAL A 8 42.67 -2.16 1.52
CA VAL A 8 41.80 -2.39 2.68
C VAL A 8 40.69 -3.35 2.25
N LEU A 9 40.56 -4.47 2.96
CA LEU A 9 39.62 -5.53 2.62
C LEU A 9 38.29 -5.29 3.36
N MET A 10 37.24 -4.96 2.60
CA MET A 10 35.88 -4.82 3.13
C MET A 10 35.30 -6.22 3.39
N VAL A 11 35.10 -6.59 4.66
CA VAL A 11 34.49 -7.88 5.03
C VAL A 11 33.00 -7.68 5.26
N LEU A 12 32.23 -7.78 4.17
CA LEU A 12 30.77 -7.79 4.21
C LEU A 12 30.28 -9.24 4.41
N VAL A 13 29.86 -9.60 5.62
CA VAL A 13 29.27 -10.93 5.89
C VAL A 13 27.79 -10.90 5.53
N LEU A 14 27.50 -11.17 4.26
CA LEU A 14 26.14 -11.49 3.80
C LEU A 14 25.78 -12.91 4.26
N VAL A 15 24.93 -13.02 5.28
CA VAL A 15 24.23 -14.29 5.59
C VAL A 15 22.95 -14.33 4.75
N ILE A 16 23.00 -15.04 3.62
CA ILE A 16 21.83 -15.38 2.81
C ILE A 16 21.43 -16.83 3.16
N PRO A 17 20.23 -17.08 3.71
CA PRO A 17 19.70 -18.44 3.79
C PRO A 17 19.22 -18.88 2.41
N ALA A 18 20.13 -19.46 1.61
CA ALA A 18 19.79 -20.10 0.36
C ALA A 18 19.12 -21.46 0.61
N TYR A 19 17.81 -21.57 0.38
CA TYR A 19 17.08 -22.83 0.44
C TYR A 19 16.80 -23.38 -0.97
N ALA A 20 17.59 -24.37 -1.42
CA ALA A 20 17.17 -25.49 -2.27
C ALA A 20 18.36 -26.39 -2.66
N ALA A 21 18.43 -27.60 -2.09
CA ALA A 21 18.88 -28.84 -2.75
C ALA A 21 18.82 -30.03 -1.77
N GLU A 22 18.62 -31.22 -2.31
CA GLU A 22 18.50 -32.49 -1.56
C GLU A 22 19.84 -33.01 -1.03
N GLY A 23 19.81 -33.87 0.00
CA GLY A 23 20.77 -34.98 0.09
C GLY A 23 21.81 -34.97 1.21
N ASP A 24 21.39 -35.53 2.36
CA ASP A 24 22.16 -36.49 3.17
C ASP A 24 23.09 -36.00 4.33
N ALA A 25 23.24 -36.91 5.29
CA ALA A 25 24.12 -36.94 6.46
C ALA A 25 23.98 -35.83 7.53
N ALA A 26 23.24 -36.16 8.60
CA ALA A 26 23.14 -35.36 9.82
C ALA A 26 24.51 -35.02 10.45
N THR A 27 24.70 -33.76 10.80
CA THR A 27 25.61 -33.34 11.88
C THR A 27 24.78 -32.70 12.98
N ASP A 28 24.91 -33.21 14.20
CA ASP A 28 24.27 -32.67 15.41
C ASP A 28 24.85 -31.27 15.70
N GLN A 29 24.21 -30.23 15.17
CA GLN A 29 24.31 -28.88 15.72
C GLN A 29 23.20 -28.72 16.75
N PRO A 30 23.49 -28.18 17.96
CA PRO A 30 22.46 -27.92 18.94
C PRO A 30 21.49 -26.90 18.34
N ILE A 31 20.20 -27.27 18.30
CA ILE A 31 19.12 -26.32 18.05
C ILE A 31 19.25 -25.27 19.15
N GLN A 32 19.68 -24.06 18.79
CA GLN A 32 19.56 -22.91 19.68
C GLN A 32 18.06 -22.78 19.96
N GLN A 33 17.67 -22.93 21.23
CA GLN A 33 16.35 -22.47 21.63
C GLN A 33 16.37 -20.97 21.40
N GLU A 34 15.55 -20.47 20.49
CA GLU A 34 15.26 -19.05 20.40
C GLU A 34 14.72 -18.64 21.78
N GLN A 35 15.57 -17.94 22.54
CA GLN A 35 15.20 -17.42 23.84
C GLN A 35 14.18 -16.32 23.59
N GLU A 36 12.97 -16.46 24.14
CA GLU A 36 11.94 -15.43 23.98
C GLU A 36 12.51 -14.08 24.41
N PRO A 37 12.36 -13.02 23.58
CA PRO A 37 13.01 -11.74 23.83
C PRO A 37 12.51 -11.16 25.15
N VAL A 38 13.41 -10.49 25.89
CA VAL A 38 13.05 -9.85 27.17
C VAL A 38 11.99 -8.79 26.89
N VAL A 39 10.82 -8.91 27.52
CA VAL A 39 9.70 -7.98 27.33
C VAL A 39 9.71 -6.92 28.43
N VAL A 40 9.69 -5.64 28.06
CA VAL A 40 9.74 -4.49 28.97
C VAL A 40 8.66 -3.45 28.63
N ALA A 41 8.21 -2.66 29.61
CA ALA A 41 7.18 -1.64 29.42
C ALA A 41 7.55 -0.25 29.99
N THR A 42 8.68 -0.14 30.70
CA THR A 42 9.13 1.10 31.35
C THR A 42 10.62 1.37 31.10
N LEU A 43 11.07 2.61 31.34
CA LEU A 43 12.48 3.00 31.15
C LEU A 43 13.41 2.22 32.09
N ASP A 44 13.06 2.11 33.37
CA ASP A 44 13.81 1.35 34.38
C ASP A 44 14.00 -0.13 33.95
N GLU A 45 12.91 -0.79 33.52
CA GLU A 45 12.96 -2.18 33.03
C GLU A 45 13.83 -2.32 31.78
N LEU A 46 13.78 -1.33 30.87
CA LEU A 46 14.63 -1.34 29.68
C LEU A 46 16.11 -1.14 30.04
N GLN A 47 16.44 -0.26 30.99
CA GLN A 47 17.80 -0.07 31.49
C GLN A 47 18.34 -1.35 32.17
N ASP A 48 17.56 -1.97 33.05
CA ASP A 48 17.91 -3.27 33.67
C ASP A 48 18.12 -4.37 32.60
N ALA A 49 17.29 -4.39 31.56
CA ALA A 49 17.41 -5.35 30.45
C ALA A 49 18.65 -5.07 29.56
N ILE A 50 19.01 -3.80 29.33
CA ILE A 50 20.23 -3.41 28.59
C ILE A 50 21.50 -3.80 29.37
N ASP A 51 21.50 -3.60 30.69
CA ASP A 51 22.61 -4.01 31.55
C ASP A 51 22.82 -5.53 31.50
N ALA A 52 21.71 -6.29 31.52
CA ALA A 52 21.71 -7.76 31.46
C ALA A 52 22.00 -8.38 30.08
N ALA A 53 21.71 -7.66 28.98
CA ALA A 53 21.81 -8.18 27.61
C ALA A 53 23.27 -8.44 27.15
N GLU A 54 23.45 -9.37 26.21
CA GLU A 54 24.69 -9.63 25.48
C GLU A 54 24.63 -9.10 24.03
N ASP A 55 25.75 -9.18 23.29
CA ASP A 55 25.79 -8.75 21.88
C ASP A 55 24.90 -9.64 20.99
N GLY A 56 23.98 -9.01 20.26
CA GLY A 56 23.01 -9.67 19.39
C GLY A 56 21.64 -9.90 20.03
N ASP A 57 21.47 -9.61 21.32
CA ASP A 57 20.19 -9.80 22.01
C ASP A 57 19.08 -8.89 21.48
N THR A 58 17.85 -9.37 21.63
CA THR A 58 16.63 -8.62 21.27
C THR A 58 15.78 -8.36 22.50
N ILE A 59 15.42 -7.09 22.71
CA ILE A 59 14.50 -6.63 23.75
C ILE A 59 13.21 -6.15 23.08
N ALA A 60 12.06 -6.60 23.58
CA ALA A 60 10.75 -6.31 23.01
C ALA A 60 9.98 -5.32 23.89
N LEU A 61 9.50 -4.23 23.31
CA LEU A 61 8.80 -3.16 24.03
C LEU A 61 7.27 -3.39 24.00
N ASP A 62 6.64 -3.58 25.15
CA ASP A 62 5.18 -3.80 25.29
C ASP A 62 4.38 -2.50 25.52
N ALA A 63 5.07 -1.41 25.84
CA ALA A 63 4.51 -0.07 25.93
C ALA A 63 5.51 0.98 25.43
N THR A 64 5.05 2.22 25.25
CA THR A 64 5.90 3.35 24.89
C THR A 64 6.82 3.69 26.05
N ILE A 65 8.13 3.59 25.80
CA ILE A 65 9.16 3.99 26.75
C ILE A 65 9.25 5.50 26.74
N LYS A 66 9.04 6.13 27.90
CA LYS A 66 9.10 7.58 28.05
C LYS A 66 10.40 7.96 28.74
N MET A 67 11.19 8.78 28.04
CA MET A 67 12.37 9.44 28.58
C MET A 67 11.96 10.87 28.95
N LEU A 68 12.25 11.26 30.18
CA LEU A 68 12.03 12.61 30.72
C LEU A 68 13.31 13.43 30.64
N ASP A 69 13.21 14.69 31.07
CA ASP A 69 14.27 15.70 30.96
C ASP A 69 15.58 15.24 31.61
N GLY A 70 16.60 15.05 30.77
CA GLY A 70 17.94 14.58 31.14
C GLY A 70 18.14 13.06 31.11
N ASP A 71 17.14 12.26 30.74
CA ASP A 71 17.27 10.81 30.67
C ASP A 71 18.17 10.36 29.50
N THR A 72 18.91 9.27 29.74
CA THR A 72 19.84 8.69 28.76
C THR A 72 19.59 7.20 28.56
N LEU A 73 19.64 6.75 27.31
CA LEU A 73 19.60 5.36 26.90
C LEU A 73 20.79 5.10 25.98
N VAL A 74 21.89 4.54 26.50
CA VAL A 74 23.14 4.38 25.75
C VAL A 74 23.67 2.96 25.93
N THR A 75 24.11 2.34 24.83
CA THR A 75 24.80 1.05 24.84
C THR A 75 25.97 1.05 23.87
N ASP A 76 27.02 0.28 24.19
CA ASP A 76 28.09 -0.12 23.27
C ASP A 76 27.88 -1.53 22.69
N LYS A 77 26.86 -2.26 23.19
CA LYS A 77 26.46 -3.60 22.77
C LYS A 77 25.55 -3.56 21.54
N HIS A 78 25.60 -4.58 20.69
CA HIS A 78 24.70 -4.73 19.55
C HIS A 78 23.30 -5.23 19.97
N ILE A 79 22.51 -4.36 20.60
CA ILE A 79 21.13 -4.67 21.05
C ILE A 79 20.10 -4.28 19.98
N THR A 80 19.17 -5.20 19.73
CA THR A 80 18.00 -4.95 18.88
C THR A 80 16.76 -4.63 19.71
N LEU A 81 16.06 -3.53 19.39
CA LEU A 81 14.77 -3.18 19.98
C LEU A 81 13.66 -3.48 18.97
N VAL A 82 12.61 -4.18 19.41
CA VAL A 82 11.43 -4.52 18.59
C VAL A 82 10.12 -4.19 19.31
N ARG A 83 8.98 -4.14 18.61
CA ARG A 83 7.67 -4.03 19.26
C ARG A 83 7.17 -5.39 19.72
N HIS A 84 6.67 -5.44 20.96
CA HIS A 84 5.85 -6.52 21.46
C HIS A 84 4.35 -6.25 21.21
N GLU A 85 3.51 -7.23 21.48
CA GLU A 85 2.10 -7.23 21.07
C GLU A 85 1.22 -6.17 21.76
N GLY A 86 1.51 -5.77 23.00
CA GLY A 86 0.81 -4.68 23.68
C GLY A 86 1.08 -3.31 23.03
N LEU A 87 2.32 -3.08 22.59
CA LEU A 87 2.68 -1.83 21.92
C LEU A 87 2.06 -1.76 20.52
N LYS A 88 2.04 -2.88 19.78
CA LYS A 88 1.32 -2.96 18.48
C LYS A 88 -0.18 -2.69 18.66
N LYS A 89 -0.83 -3.31 19.65
CA LYS A 89 -2.27 -3.15 19.93
C LYS A 89 -2.65 -1.73 20.37
N SER A 90 -1.76 -1.03 21.07
CA SER A 90 -2.01 0.35 21.51
C SER A 90 -1.71 1.40 20.44
N GLY A 91 -0.96 1.06 19.38
CA GLY A 91 -0.49 2.01 18.39
C GLY A 91 0.50 3.05 18.93
N GLY A 92 1.09 2.80 20.12
CA GLY A 92 2.04 3.70 20.76
C GLY A 92 3.34 3.88 19.96
N ARG A 93 4.22 4.77 20.41
CA ARG A 93 5.60 4.90 19.88
C ARG A 93 6.51 3.89 20.57
N MET A 94 7.68 3.54 20.00
CA MET A 94 8.66 2.74 20.76
C MET A 94 9.27 3.59 21.88
N ILE A 95 9.78 4.77 21.53
CA ILE A 95 10.36 5.72 22.49
C ILE A 95 9.79 7.13 22.27
N GLU A 96 9.51 7.82 23.37
CA GLU A 96 9.08 9.22 23.39
C GLU A 96 9.97 10.00 24.36
N ILE A 97 10.69 11.01 23.86
CA ILE A 97 11.68 11.79 24.61
C ILE A 97 11.12 13.18 24.89
N TYR A 98 11.15 13.62 26.15
CA TYR A 98 10.68 14.93 26.60
C TYR A 98 11.81 15.72 27.27
N GLY A 99 12.03 16.98 26.86
CA GLY A 99 13.13 17.80 27.38
C GLY A 99 14.49 17.41 26.79
N ASP A 100 15.57 17.55 27.55
CA ASP A 100 16.90 17.03 27.18
C ASP A 100 16.88 15.49 27.13
N GLY A 101 17.63 14.87 26.22
CA GLY A 101 17.76 13.41 26.23
C GLY A 101 18.70 12.81 25.20
N VAL A 102 19.30 11.65 25.53
CA VAL A 102 20.29 10.99 24.66
C VAL A 102 19.92 9.53 24.41
N ILE A 103 19.85 9.12 23.14
CA ILE A 103 19.77 7.71 22.72
C ILE A 103 20.98 7.37 21.87
N SER A 104 21.72 6.29 22.20
CA SER A 104 22.82 5.84 21.33
C SER A 104 23.07 4.32 21.32
N GLY A 105 23.40 3.80 20.13
CA GLY A 105 23.92 2.44 19.92
C GLY A 105 22.90 1.35 19.58
N PHE A 106 21.61 1.67 19.50
CA PHE A 106 20.54 0.68 19.34
C PHE A 106 20.20 0.38 17.87
N SER A 107 19.78 -0.87 17.61
CA SER A 107 19.16 -1.25 16.33
C SER A 107 17.65 -1.39 16.49
N PHE A 108 16.88 -0.48 15.90
CA PHE A 108 15.43 -0.51 15.89
C PHE A 108 14.92 -1.34 14.71
N VAL A 109 14.21 -2.43 14.99
CA VAL A 109 13.60 -3.29 13.96
C VAL A 109 12.08 -3.28 14.15
N GLU A 110 11.41 -2.60 13.23
CA GLU A 110 9.97 -2.37 13.23
C GLU A 110 9.22 -3.55 12.59
N ASN A 111 8.42 -4.27 13.39
CA ASN A 111 7.93 -5.62 13.09
C ASN A 111 6.39 -5.75 13.11
N GLY A 112 5.68 -4.95 12.31
CA GLY A 112 4.21 -5.07 12.15
C GLY A 112 3.53 -3.92 11.40
N LEU A 113 2.20 -3.98 11.30
CA LEU A 113 1.35 -2.84 10.90
C LEU A 113 1.34 -1.78 12.01
N VAL A 114 2.01 -0.65 11.80
CA VAL A 114 2.07 0.44 12.81
C VAL A 114 1.92 1.82 12.19
N SER A 115 0.75 2.44 12.39
CA SER A 115 0.48 3.85 12.04
C SER A 115 1.11 4.83 13.04
N SER A 116 2.33 4.54 13.50
CA SER A 116 3.02 5.25 14.59
C SER A 116 4.51 5.38 14.31
N SER A 117 5.20 6.15 15.14
CA SER A 117 6.64 6.43 14.97
C SER A 117 7.49 5.50 15.83
N THR A 118 8.73 5.21 15.43
CA THR A 118 9.69 4.51 16.28
C THR A 118 10.11 5.42 17.43
N ILE A 119 10.72 6.56 17.13
CA ILE A 119 11.09 7.60 18.10
C ILE A 119 10.26 8.87 17.84
N THR A 120 9.81 9.52 18.91
CA THR A 120 9.26 10.89 18.87
C THR A 120 9.96 11.78 19.88
N THR A 121 10.31 12.99 19.47
CA THR A 121 11.08 13.94 20.29
C THR A 121 10.27 15.21 20.60
N ARG A 122 10.30 15.66 21.85
CA ARG A 122 9.52 16.80 22.38
C ARG A 122 10.39 17.65 23.32
N ALA A 123 11.28 18.46 22.73
CA ALA A 123 12.23 19.31 23.45
C ALA A 123 11.62 20.66 23.89
N GLU A 124 10.53 20.62 24.66
CA GLU A 124 9.85 21.84 25.13
C GLU A 124 10.79 22.73 25.98
N GLY A 125 11.15 23.92 25.48
CA GLY A 125 11.76 24.99 26.29
C GLY A 125 13.29 25.12 26.23
N ASN A 126 13.90 24.94 25.07
CA ASN A 126 15.35 24.89 24.79
C ASN A 126 16.03 23.56 25.16
N GLY A 127 15.30 22.44 25.09
CA GLY A 127 15.91 21.12 25.25
C GLY A 127 16.77 20.72 24.04
N GLU A 128 17.82 19.93 24.29
CA GLU A 128 18.66 19.32 23.26
C GLU A 128 18.50 17.79 23.28
N ILE A 129 17.92 17.24 22.21
CA ILE A 129 17.74 15.79 22.05
C ILE A 129 18.75 15.25 21.06
N THR A 130 19.46 14.19 21.44
CA THR A 130 20.57 13.62 20.66
C THR A 130 20.34 12.13 20.41
N ILE A 131 20.35 11.71 19.14
CA ILE A 131 20.16 10.33 18.69
C ILE A 131 21.39 9.93 17.88
N GLU A 132 22.26 9.05 18.40
CA GLU A 132 23.55 8.74 17.79
C GLU A 132 23.80 7.26 17.52
N ASN A 133 24.47 6.94 16.41
CA ASN A 133 24.98 5.60 16.11
C ASN A 133 23.89 4.50 16.13
N CYS A 134 22.62 4.86 15.93
CA CYS A 134 21.49 3.95 15.90
C CYS A 134 21.23 3.44 14.48
N SER A 135 20.72 2.22 14.34
CA SER A 135 20.21 1.70 13.08
C SER A 135 18.68 1.59 13.10
N PHE A 136 18.03 1.82 11.96
CA PHE A 136 16.57 1.82 11.84
C PHE A 136 16.17 0.99 10.62
N LYS A 137 15.30 0.00 10.81
CA LYS A 137 14.92 -0.95 9.77
C LYS A 137 13.46 -1.37 9.86
N ALA A 138 12.76 -1.32 8.72
CA ALA A 138 11.44 -1.91 8.56
C ALA A 138 11.53 -3.42 8.29
N ALA A 139 10.69 -4.22 8.96
CA ALA A 139 10.57 -5.66 8.75
C ALA A 139 9.10 -6.06 8.46
N GLY A 140 8.86 -6.52 7.23
CA GLY A 140 7.54 -6.89 6.72
C GLY A 140 6.86 -5.79 5.89
N ASP A 141 5.82 -6.16 5.15
CA ASP A 141 5.26 -5.39 4.02
C ASP A 141 4.45 -4.13 4.41
N ASN A 142 4.66 -3.63 5.61
CA ASN A 142 3.76 -2.72 6.31
C ASN A 142 4.44 -1.37 6.58
N GLY A 143 3.67 -0.30 6.39
CA GLY A 143 4.18 1.06 6.59
C GLY A 143 4.39 1.40 8.06
N ILE A 144 5.53 2.04 8.36
CA ILE A 144 5.78 2.78 9.60
C ILE A 144 5.42 4.24 9.30
N LEU A 145 4.97 5.01 10.29
CA LEU A 145 4.69 6.43 10.04
C LEU A 145 6.01 7.21 9.87
N HIS A 146 6.89 7.16 10.88
CA HIS A 146 8.22 7.78 10.88
C HIS A 146 9.20 6.89 11.65
N PHE A 147 10.47 6.76 11.24
CA PHE A 147 11.48 6.27 12.20
C PHE A 147 11.75 7.32 13.27
N ILE A 148 11.94 8.59 12.88
CA ILE A 148 12.12 9.70 13.82
C ILE A 148 11.14 10.82 13.47
N MET A 149 10.31 11.19 14.44
CA MET A 149 9.39 12.34 14.37
C MET A 149 9.84 13.41 15.36
N ALA A 150 10.40 14.51 14.86
CA ALA A 150 10.67 15.71 15.64
C ALA A 150 9.38 16.55 15.74
N ASP A 151 8.78 16.59 16.93
CA ASP A 151 7.38 17.00 17.11
C ASP A 151 7.24 18.44 17.61
N ILE A 152 8.12 18.86 18.54
CA ILE A 152 8.25 20.24 19.04
C ILE A 152 9.60 20.42 19.73
N GLY A 153 10.18 21.62 19.68
CA GLY A 153 11.34 22.00 20.50
C GLY A 153 12.61 22.37 19.74
N ASP A 154 13.54 23.00 20.45
CA ASP A 154 14.53 23.89 19.84
C ASP A 154 15.71 23.18 19.13
N LEU A 155 16.13 21.97 19.51
CA LEU A 155 17.16 21.22 18.76
C LEU A 155 17.04 19.70 18.88
N VAL A 156 17.08 19.00 17.74
CA VAL A 156 17.20 17.55 17.64
C VAL A 156 18.41 17.20 16.76
N THR A 157 19.47 16.65 17.36
CA THR A 157 20.68 16.19 16.68
C THR A 157 20.59 14.69 16.41
N ILE A 158 20.80 14.28 15.16
CA ILE A 158 20.77 12.88 14.72
C ILE A 158 22.11 12.61 14.02
N ARG A 159 22.99 11.81 14.66
CA ARG A 159 24.39 11.64 14.22
C ARG A 159 24.77 10.19 13.95
N GLY A 160 25.44 9.92 12.84
CA GLY A 160 25.99 8.58 12.55
C GLY A 160 24.94 7.46 12.43
N CYS A 161 23.66 7.81 12.28
CA CYS A 161 22.57 6.86 12.23
C CYS A 161 22.44 6.23 10.83
N THR A 162 22.04 4.96 10.78
CA THR A 162 21.83 4.22 9.52
C THR A 162 20.36 3.88 9.35
N PHE A 163 19.76 4.32 8.23
CA PHE A 163 18.35 4.15 7.93
C PHE A 163 18.16 3.21 6.74
N TYR A 164 17.61 2.02 6.96
CA TYR A 164 17.18 1.11 5.90
C TYR A 164 15.77 1.51 5.44
N CYS A 165 15.72 2.40 4.45
CA CYS A 165 14.54 3.15 4.03
C CYS A 165 13.45 2.21 3.47
N GLY A 166 12.21 2.39 3.92
CA GLY A 166 11.07 1.56 3.55
C GLY A 166 9.77 2.37 3.50
N ASN A 167 8.64 1.68 3.45
CA ASN A 167 7.32 2.33 3.30
C ASN A 167 6.99 3.20 4.52
N GLY A 168 6.84 4.51 4.29
CA GLY A 168 6.68 5.52 5.34
C GLY A 168 7.54 6.75 5.09
N TYR A 169 7.69 7.56 6.15
CA TYR A 169 8.72 8.57 6.27
C TYR A 169 9.92 8.02 7.04
N VAL A 170 11.13 8.48 6.72
CA VAL A 170 12.32 8.14 7.52
C VAL A 170 12.46 9.17 8.65
N ILE A 171 12.51 10.45 8.28
CA ILE A 171 12.63 11.57 9.22
C ILE A 171 11.58 12.63 8.89
N TYR A 172 10.84 13.07 9.90
CA TYR A 172 9.83 14.11 9.79
C TYR A 172 10.03 15.15 10.89
N SER A 173 10.04 16.43 10.56
CA SER A 173 10.11 17.52 11.52
C SER A 173 8.90 18.46 11.41
N GLN A 174 8.29 18.79 12.55
CA GLN A 174 7.22 19.77 12.64
C GLN A 174 7.74 21.21 12.60
N ARG A 175 6.81 22.17 12.48
CA ARG A 175 7.06 23.59 12.66
C ARG A 175 7.74 23.84 14.01
N GLU A 176 8.54 24.90 14.09
CA GLU A 176 9.23 25.30 15.34
C GLU A 176 10.18 24.21 15.89
N THR A 177 10.71 23.36 15.01
CA THR A 177 11.81 22.44 15.33
C THR A 177 13.04 22.74 14.48
N ASN A 178 14.23 22.57 15.07
CA ASN A 178 15.49 22.55 14.33
C ASN A 178 16.08 21.14 14.39
N VAL A 179 16.35 20.53 13.24
CA VAL A 179 16.93 19.18 13.14
C VAL A 179 18.30 19.26 12.48
N LEU A 180 19.31 18.64 13.10
CA LEU A 180 20.63 18.44 12.50
C LEU A 180 20.81 16.96 12.19
N LEU A 181 20.91 16.62 10.90
CA LEU A 181 21.37 15.30 10.46
C LEU A 181 22.87 15.40 10.15
N ASP A 182 23.70 14.67 10.88
CA ASP A 182 25.15 14.68 10.70
C ASP A 182 25.66 13.26 10.45
N SER A 183 26.41 13.07 9.36
CA SER A 183 27.13 11.82 9.07
C SER A 183 26.22 10.57 9.02
N CYS A 184 24.94 10.75 8.67
CA CYS A 184 23.95 9.68 8.61
C CYS A 184 23.96 8.99 7.24
N THR A 185 23.60 7.70 7.22
CA THR A 185 23.57 6.88 5.99
C THR A 185 22.16 6.37 5.72
N PHE A 186 21.60 6.71 4.56
CA PHE A 186 20.29 6.28 4.09
C PHE A 186 20.49 5.17 3.05
N LEU A 187 20.13 3.94 3.40
CA LEU A 187 20.30 2.75 2.56
C LEU A 187 18.96 2.24 2.05
N LYS A 188 18.98 1.57 0.90
CA LYS A 188 17.80 0.91 0.35
C LYS A 188 17.30 -0.22 1.25
N GLY A 189 16.05 -0.13 1.71
CA GLY A 189 15.34 -1.24 2.32
C GLY A 189 14.52 -2.04 1.31
N ASN A 190 13.66 -2.92 1.83
CA ASN A 190 12.88 -3.87 1.02
C ASN A 190 11.62 -3.26 0.37
N TYR A 191 11.30 -2.00 0.64
CA TYR A 191 10.02 -1.37 0.33
C TYR A 191 10.17 0.05 -0.22
N TYR A 192 9.17 0.53 -0.97
CA TYR A 192 9.19 1.87 -1.54
C TYR A 192 8.95 2.95 -0.47
N THR A 193 9.90 3.88 -0.32
CA THR A 193 9.77 5.07 0.53
C THR A 193 8.82 6.09 -0.13
N TRP A 194 7.88 6.66 0.63
CA TRP A 194 6.97 7.71 0.12
C TRP A 194 7.63 9.09 0.17
N GLN A 195 8.07 9.52 1.36
CA GLN A 195 8.83 10.75 1.57
C GLN A 195 9.92 10.47 2.58
N MET A 196 11.18 10.35 2.13
CA MET A 196 12.30 10.00 2.99
C MET A 196 12.50 11.06 4.08
N ILE A 197 12.52 12.33 3.69
CA ILE A 197 12.67 13.47 4.62
C ILE A 197 11.56 14.48 4.36
N ALA A 198 10.91 14.94 5.42
CA ALA A 198 9.98 16.07 5.36
C ALA A 198 10.28 17.05 6.51
N ALA A 199 10.54 18.32 6.16
CA ALA A 199 10.83 19.38 7.10
C ALA A 199 9.73 20.46 7.05
N TYR A 200 9.04 20.66 8.17
CA TYR A 200 8.14 21.81 8.41
C TYR A 200 8.79 22.86 9.33
N GLY A 201 9.92 22.53 9.95
CA GLY A 201 10.84 23.44 10.64
C GLY A 201 12.14 23.64 9.85
N GLU A 202 13.23 24.01 10.53
CA GLU A 202 14.56 24.02 9.90
C GLU A 202 15.24 22.66 10.01
N MET A 203 15.90 22.21 8.93
CA MET A 203 16.69 20.99 8.90
C MET A 203 18.02 21.21 8.18
N ALA A 204 19.12 21.03 8.91
CA ALA A 204 20.47 20.92 8.35
C ALA A 204 20.80 19.45 8.07
N ILE A 205 21.33 19.17 6.89
CA ILE A 205 21.75 17.83 6.46
C ILE A 205 23.23 17.94 6.08
N GLU A 206 24.09 17.38 6.91
CA GLU A 206 25.54 17.54 6.84
C GLU A 206 26.22 16.16 6.75
N ASN A 207 27.22 16.02 5.87
CA ASN A 207 28.07 14.82 5.78
C ASN A 207 27.32 13.50 5.49
N CYS A 208 26.05 13.55 5.06
CA CYS A 208 25.19 12.38 4.92
C CYS A 208 25.39 11.65 3.59
N THR A 209 25.17 10.34 3.57
CA THR A 209 25.21 9.51 2.35
C THR A 209 23.83 8.95 2.03
N PHE A 210 23.40 9.10 0.78
CA PHE A 210 22.10 8.66 0.29
C PHE A 210 22.27 7.59 -0.81
N ASP A 211 22.01 6.35 -0.43
CA ASP A 211 22.03 5.13 -1.25
C ASP A 211 20.69 4.37 -1.13
N ALA A 212 19.59 5.11 -0.97
CA ALA A 212 18.23 4.58 -0.86
C ALA A 212 17.68 4.10 -2.21
N GLY A 213 18.06 4.76 -3.31
CA GLY A 213 17.60 4.47 -4.67
C GLY A 213 16.09 4.65 -4.90
N THR A 214 15.38 5.19 -3.90
CA THR A 214 14.02 5.76 -3.91
C THR A 214 13.78 6.54 -2.61
N GLY A 215 13.71 7.87 -2.68
CA GLY A 215 13.46 8.76 -1.53
C GLY A 215 13.17 10.21 -1.95
N TYR A 216 12.00 10.71 -1.58
CA TYR A 216 11.58 12.10 -1.81
C TYR A 216 11.95 12.97 -0.59
N MET A 217 12.57 14.13 -0.80
CA MET A 217 12.92 15.11 0.25
C MET A 217 12.11 16.40 0.07
N THR A 218 11.47 16.86 1.15
CA THR A 218 10.48 17.95 1.11
C THR A 218 10.74 19.02 2.16
N ALA A 219 10.79 20.28 1.74
CA ALA A 219 10.46 21.42 2.61
C ALA A 219 8.97 21.78 2.44
N ALA A 220 8.22 21.82 3.53
CA ALA A 220 6.86 22.36 3.52
C ALA A 220 6.87 23.90 3.41
N LEU A 221 5.71 24.53 3.21
CA LEU A 221 5.55 25.98 2.95
C LEU A 221 6.40 26.95 3.81
N ASP A 222 6.59 26.64 5.10
CA ASP A 222 7.36 27.45 6.04
C ASP A 222 8.63 26.73 6.56
N GLY A 223 8.91 25.54 6.01
CA GLY A 223 10.05 24.71 6.37
C GLY A 223 11.28 25.06 5.55
N LYS A 224 12.46 24.68 6.05
CA LYS A 224 13.74 24.95 5.40
C LYS A 224 14.64 23.73 5.46
N ILE A 225 15.24 23.35 4.33
CA ILE A 225 16.29 22.33 4.26
C ILE A 225 17.59 22.97 3.78
N THR A 226 18.70 22.63 4.42
CA THR A 226 20.05 22.99 3.95
C THR A 226 20.92 21.75 3.88
N ILE A 227 21.33 21.36 2.67
CA ILE A 227 22.17 20.19 2.39
C ILE A 227 23.61 20.65 2.20
N SER A 228 24.57 19.99 2.85
CA SER A 228 26.00 20.28 2.68
C SER A 228 26.93 19.07 2.92
N ASN A 229 28.00 18.99 2.14
CA ASN A 229 28.95 17.89 2.11
C ASN A 229 28.29 16.50 2.01
N CYS A 230 27.16 16.39 1.31
CA CYS A 230 26.41 15.14 1.18
C CYS A 230 26.80 14.35 -0.07
N GLN A 231 26.68 13.03 0.01
CA GLN A 231 26.92 12.10 -1.10
C GLN A 231 25.58 11.54 -1.57
N MET A 232 25.13 11.97 -2.75
CA MET A 232 23.94 11.46 -3.41
C MET A 232 24.36 10.39 -4.42
N ASN A 233 24.02 9.12 -4.20
CA ASN A 233 24.31 8.09 -5.20
C ASN A 233 23.26 8.13 -6.32
N THR A 234 23.71 7.82 -7.54
CA THR A 234 22.87 7.84 -8.75
C THR A 234 21.75 6.80 -8.71
N ASN A 235 20.52 7.25 -9.00
CA ASN A 235 19.31 6.50 -8.67
C ASN A 235 18.82 5.53 -9.76
N TYR A 236 17.91 4.63 -9.36
CA TYR A 236 17.37 3.58 -10.23
C TYR A 236 16.11 4.07 -10.97
N PHE A 237 16.31 4.81 -12.07
CA PHE A 237 15.21 5.30 -12.91
C PHE A 237 14.43 4.15 -13.56
N LYS A 238 13.31 3.74 -12.97
CA LYS A 238 12.35 2.85 -13.63
C LYS A 238 11.67 3.62 -14.77
N LYS A 239 12.03 3.28 -16.00
CA LYS A 239 11.40 3.72 -17.25
C LYS A 239 9.89 3.88 -17.09
N ARG A 240 9.36 5.06 -17.46
CA ARG A 240 7.98 5.49 -17.27
C ARG A 240 6.96 4.57 -17.97
N ILE A 241 6.43 3.59 -17.25
CA ILE A 241 5.39 2.66 -17.73
C ILE A 241 3.97 3.21 -17.52
N TYR A 242 3.79 4.23 -16.67
CA TYR A 242 2.49 4.89 -16.42
C TYR A 242 2.64 6.42 -16.31
N PRO A 243 1.61 7.21 -16.69
CA PRO A 243 1.73 8.67 -16.76
C PRO A 243 1.81 9.39 -15.41
N ASN A 244 1.36 8.78 -14.31
CA ASN A 244 1.15 9.42 -12.98
C ASN A 244 1.95 8.76 -11.83
N VAL A 245 3.13 8.18 -12.09
CA VAL A 245 3.96 7.55 -11.05
C VAL A 245 5.10 8.49 -10.68
N TYR A 246 4.92 9.28 -9.62
CA TYR A 246 5.92 10.20 -9.05
C TYR A 246 7.00 9.47 -8.22
N LEU A 247 7.50 8.32 -8.66
CA LEU A 247 8.49 7.51 -7.94
C LEU A 247 9.89 7.72 -8.51
N GLU A 248 10.48 8.86 -8.17
CA GLU A 248 11.85 9.21 -8.49
C GLU A 248 12.44 9.91 -7.25
N ASP A 249 13.73 9.76 -7.00
CA ASP A 249 14.45 10.48 -5.97
C ASP A 249 14.46 11.97 -6.31
N LYS A 250 13.64 12.74 -5.59
CA LYS A 250 13.37 14.14 -5.88
C LYS A 250 13.58 15.00 -4.65
N ILE A 251 14.14 16.18 -4.87
CA ILE A 251 14.16 17.29 -3.94
C ILE A 251 13.18 18.34 -4.49
N SER A 252 12.13 18.62 -3.73
CA SER A 252 11.16 19.66 -4.07
C SER A 252 10.35 20.05 -2.84
N GLY A 253 9.98 21.32 -2.75
CA GLY A 253 9.23 21.84 -1.62
C GLY A 253 8.52 23.13 -1.98
N ALA A 254 7.59 23.54 -1.12
CA ALA A 254 6.97 24.86 -1.18
C ALA A 254 7.62 25.85 -0.20
N GLY A 255 8.76 25.47 0.37
CA GLY A 255 9.60 26.27 1.25
C GLY A 255 11.07 26.11 0.88
N THR A 256 11.95 26.90 1.51
CA THR A 256 13.34 27.07 1.05
C THR A 256 14.17 25.80 1.16
N ILE A 257 14.75 25.36 0.04
CA ILE A 257 15.77 24.32 0.01
C ILE A 257 17.07 24.89 -0.56
N SER A 258 18.17 24.75 0.19
CA SER A 258 19.52 25.13 -0.25
C SER A 258 20.41 23.89 -0.35
N ILE A 259 21.21 23.80 -1.41
CA ILE A 259 22.19 22.73 -1.63
C ILE A 259 23.57 23.36 -1.80
N LEU A 260 24.43 23.17 -0.80
CA LEU A 260 25.74 23.81 -0.68
C LEU A 260 26.89 22.85 -1.02
N ASP A 261 26.57 21.67 -1.57
CA ASP A 261 27.54 20.67 -2.02
C ASP A 261 28.43 21.21 -3.16
N GLU A 262 29.68 20.70 -3.25
CA GLU A 262 30.56 21.02 -4.37
C GLU A 262 30.13 20.28 -5.65
N ALA A 263 30.21 20.93 -6.80
CA ALA A 263 29.87 20.31 -8.09
C ALA A 263 30.86 19.20 -8.47
N ILE A 264 30.33 18.05 -8.90
CA ILE A 264 31.11 16.88 -9.35
C ILE A 264 31.06 16.80 -10.89
N GLU A 265 32.18 16.49 -11.53
CA GLU A 265 32.26 16.38 -13.00
C GLU A 265 31.54 15.10 -13.49
N GLY A 266 30.57 15.25 -14.40
CA GLY A 266 29.82 14.15 -15.00
C GLY A 266 28.54 13.74 -14.26
N GLU A 267 28.17 14.41 -13.18
CA GLU A 267 26.92 14.18 -12.42
C GLU A 267 26.44 15.46 -11.73
N GLY A 268 25.21 15.46 -11.20
CA GLY A 268 24.65 16.61 -10.48
C GLY A 268 23.13 16.58 -10.40
N PHE A 269 22.55 17.70 -9.92
CA PHE A 269 21.11 17.90 -9.87
C PHE A 269 20.57 18.40 -11.21
N TYR A 270 19.47 17.81 -11.66
CA TYR A 270 18.72 18.21 -12.86
C TYR A 270 17.29 18.51 -12.50
N ASP A 271 16.74 19.62 -12.98
CA ASP A 271 15.31 19.90 -12.88
C ASP A 271 14.53 19.01 -13.85
N LEU A 272 13.58 18.26 -13.33
CA LEU A 272 12.84 17.25 -14.07
C LEU A 272 11.77 17.81 -15.01
N TYR A 273 11.44 19.10 -14.93
CA TYR A 273 10.48 19.76 -15.83
C TYR A 273 11.16 20.45 -17.01
N THR A 274 12.32 21.05 -16.79
CA THR A 274 13.10 21.74 -17.84
C THR A 274 14.09 20.80 -18.54
N GLY A 275 14.63 19.81 -17.81
CA GLY A 275 15.76 19.00 -18.23
C GLY A 275 17.11 19.69 -18.11
N GLU A 276 17.16 20.89 -17.51
CA GLU A 276 18.39 21.65 -17.31
C GLU A 276 19.14 21.16 -16.06
N LYS A 277 20.48 21.23 -16.10
CA LYS A 277 21.35 20.90 -14.97
C LYS A 277 21.55 22.14 -14.12
N GLU A 278 21.31 22.03 -12.83
CA GLU A 278 21.48 23.15 -11.90
C GLU A 278 22.96 23.43 -11.60
N GLU A 279 23.31 24.71 -11.49
CA GLU A 279 24.64 25.14 -11.04
C GLU A 279 24.70 25.17 -9.51
N LEU A 280 25.57 24.35 -8.91
CA LEU A 280 25.84 24.39 -7.47
C LEU A 280 26.78 25.56 -7.10
N PRO A 281 26.60 26.21 -5.93
CA PRO A 281 25.59 25.91 -4.91
C PRO A 281 24.21 26.51 -5.24
N ILE A 282 23.16 25.73 -4.99
CA ILE A 282 21.77 26.16 -5.11
C ILE A 282 21.38 26.89 -3.82
N THR A 283 21.09 28.18 -3.89
CA THR A 283 20.70 28.96 -2.70
C THR A 283 19.25 28.75 -2.31
N GLU A 284 18.37 28.57 -3.29
CA GLU A 284 16.94 28.36 -3.14
C GLU A 284 16.41 27.64 -4.39
N ILE A 285 15.45 26.73 -4.23
CA ILE A 285 14.74 26.03 -5.32
C ILE A 285 13.41 26.78 -5.55
N ASP A 286 12.98 26.99 -6.79
CA ASP A 286 11.65 27.55 -7.13
C ASP A 286 10.54 26.62 -6.60
N ASP A 287 9.39 27.16 -6.18
CA ASP A 287 8.25 26.40 -5.60
C ASP A 287 7.70 25.30 -6.53
N LEU A 288 8.09 25.35 -7.81
CA LEU A 288 7.69 24.44 -8.88
C LEU A 288 8.84 23.57 -9.39
N SER A 289 10.08 23.77 -8.91
CA SER A 289 11.23 22.98 -9.33
C SER A 289 11.31 21.65 -8.58
N VAL A 290 11.70 20.61 -9.31
CA VAL A 290 11.80 19.25 -8.79
C VAL A 290 13.09 18.64 -9.29
N LEU A 291 14.09 18.61 -8.41
CA LEU A 291 15.46 18.24 -8.75
C LEU A 291 15.72 16.75 -8.48
N ALA A 292 16.40 16.06 -9.39
CA ALA A 292 16.91 14.71 -9.17
C ALA A 292 18.43 14.65 -9.40
N TYR A 293 19.14 13.88 -8.58
CA TYR A 293 20.57 13.65 -8.75
C TYR A 293 20.84 12.48 -9.71
N MET A 294 21.65 12.73 -10.74
CA MET A 294 21.95 11.76 -11.81
C MET A 294 23.28 12.05 -12.50
N THR A 295 23.84 11.05 -13.20
CA THR A 295 24.96 11.29 -14.13
C THR A 295 24.48 11.98 -15.40
N ASP A 296 25.40 12.66 -16.10
CA ASP A 296 25.15 13.26 -17.42
C ASP A 296 24.65 12.23 -18.45
N GLU A 297 25.09 10.96 -18.34
CA GLU A 297 24.62 9.85 -19.19
C GLU A 297 23.18 9.42 -18.85
N GLN A 298 22.84 9.34 -17.55
CA GLN A 298 21.48 9.05 -17.09
C GLN A 298 20.50 10.16 -17.47
N ALA A 299 20.91 11.43 -17.33
CA ALA A 299 20.12 12.58 -17.77
C ALA A 299 19.83 12.51 -19.28
N ALA A 300 20.86 12.20 -20.08
CA ALA A 300 20.71 12.04 -21.53
C ALA A 300 19.74 10.90 -21.91
N GLU A 301 19.74 9.77 -21.19
CA GLU A 301 18.74 8.70 -21.41
C GLU A 301 17.33 9.11 -20.96
N TYR A 302 17.21 9.74 -19.79
CA TYR A 302 15.94 10.13 -19.18
C TYR A 302 15.18 11.16 -20.02
N PHE A 303 15.86 12.26 -20.41
CA PHE A 303 15.25 13.36 -21.16
C PHE A 303 15.14 13.10 -22.68
N ALA A 304 15.69 12.01 -23.21
CA ALA A 304 15.58 11.67 -24.63
C ALA A 304 14.16 11.27 -25.10
N VAL A 305 13.20 11.12 -24.17
CA VAL A 305 11.82 10.75 -24.48
C VAL A 305 10.90 11.96 -24.24
N GLU A 306 10.35 12.54 -25.32
CA GLU A 306 9.60 13.82 -25.37
C GLU A 306 8.49 13.99 -24.31
N SER A 307 7.97 12.92 -23.71
CA SER A 307 6.93 13.01 -22.68
C SER A 307 7.42 13.54 -21.32
N HIS A 308 8.73 13.55 -21.04
CA HIS A 308 9.27 13.89 -19.71
C HIS A 308 9.47 15.41 -19.49
N ILE A 309 9.48 16.21 -20.56
CA ILE A 309 9.67 17.67 -20.48
C ILE A 309 8.32 18.35 -20.70
N GLY A 310 7.87 19.18 -19.76
CA GLY A 310 6.63 19.92 -19.91
C GLY A 310 6.00 20.42 -18.61
N ARG A 311 5.87 21.74 -18.49
CA ARG A 311 5.02 22.39 -17.48
C ARG A 311 3.56 22.10 -17.85
N PHE A 312 2.78 21.50 -16.95
CA PHE A 312 1.33 21.39 -17.16
C PHE A 312 0.74 22.80 -17.18
N ASP A 313 0.23 23.21 -18.34
CA ASP A 313 -0.33 24.54 -18.59
C ASP A 313 -1.73 24.64 -17.96
N ILE A 314 -1.78 24.61 -16.63
CA ILE A 314 -3.01 24.82 -15.85
C ILE A 314 -3.41 26.29 -16.00
N LYS A 315 -4.28 26.54 -16.97
CA LYS A 315 -5.00 27.81 -17.07
C LYS A 315 -5.95 27.92 -15.88
N VAL A 316 -5.49 28.62 -14.85
CA VAL A 316 -6.36 29.12 -13.77
C VAL A 316 -7.36 30.09 -14.41
N ASP A 317 -8.61 29.67 -14.56
CA ASP A 317 -9.69 30.59 -14.91
C ASP A 317 -10.07 31.38 -13.65
N GLU A 318 -9.56 32.61 -13.55
CA GLU A 318 -9.95 33.56 -12.51
C GLU A 318 -11.41 33.99 -12.70
N ARG A 319 -12.36 33.14 -12.30
CA ARG A 319 -13.77 33.57 -12.20
C ARG A 319 -14.59 32.84 -11.13
N SER A 320 -14.62 33.49 -9.97
CA SER A 320 -15.74 33.55 -9.01
C SER A 320 -16.39 32.25 -8.53
N GLY A 321 -16.21 31.95 -7.25
CA GLY A 321 -17.09 31.01 -6.54
C GLY A 321 -18.51 31.55 -6.36
N HIS A 322 -19.48 30.90 -7.00
CA HIS A 322 -20.85 30.75 -6.52
C HIS A 322 -21.37 29.41 -7.05
N PHE A 323 -21.92 28.58 -6.15
CA PHE A 323 -22.77 27.47 -6.52
C PHE A 323 -24.20 28.00 -6.55
N ASP A 324 -24.78 28.12 -7.74
CA ASP A 324 -26.23 28.19 -7.94
C ASP A 324 -26.60 27.07 -8.91
N GLU A 325 -27.55 26.23 -8.50
CA GLU A 325 -28.17 25.20 -9.35
C GLU A 325 -29.21 25.87 -10.25
N ASP A 326 -29.20 25.64 -11.57
CA ASP A 326 -30.43 25.59 -12.39
C ASP A 326 -30.18 25.09 -13.85
N GLU A 327 -31.29 24.69 -14.49
CA GLU A 327 -31.50 23.94 -15.75
C GLU A 327 -30.50 24.04 -16.95
N PRO A 328 -30.41 22.97 -17.79
CA PRO A 328 -29.65 22.99 -19.04
C PRO A 328 -30.37 23.74 -20.18
N GLU A 329 -29.78 24.85 -20.64
CA GLU A 329 -30.24 25.56 -21.84
C GLU A 329 -30.03 24.76 -23.15
N LYS A 330 -30.91 25.02 -24.13
CA LYS A 330 -30.91 24.37 -25.45
C LYS A 330 -29.76 24.88 -26.35
N PRO A 331 -29.22 24.04 -27.27
CA PRO A 331 -28.26 24.49 -28.27
C PRO A 331 -28.81 25.59 -29.18
N GLY A 332 -28.01 26.63 -29.42
CA GLY A 332 -28.37 27.81 -30.21
C GLY A 332 -28.43 27.57 -31.73
N ILE A 333 -29.14 28.47 -32.40
CA ILE A 333 -29.44 28.45 -33.83
C ILE A 333 -28.21 28.90 -34.67
N ILE A 334 -27.91 28.18 -35.75
CA ILE A 334 -27.02 28.61 -36.84
C ILE A 334 -27.91 29.06 -38.01
N PRO A 335 -27.74 30.27 -38.58
CA PRO A 335 -28.57 30.75 -39.68
C PRO A 335 -28.04 30.33 -41.08
N ASP A 336 -28.97 29.83 -41.89
CA ASP A 336 -29.10 29.88 -43.35
C ASP A 336 -27.89 29.63 -44.28
N THR A 337 -27.89 28.45 -44.92
CA THR A 337 -27.82 28.34 -46.40
C THR A 337 -28.64 27.14 -46.90
N ASP A 338 -29.70 27.39 -47.67
CA ASP A 338 -30.49 26.41 -48.45
C ASP A 338 -29.76 26.12 -49.80
N PRO A 339 -29.88 24.93 -50.43
CA PRO A 339 -31.09 24.61 -51.21
C PRO A 339 -31.60 23.14 -51.22
N GLU A 340 -32.93 23.02 -51.22
CA GLU A 340 -33.77 22.04 -51.95
C GLU A 340 -33.77 20.54 -51.55
N GLN A 341 -34.87 20.09 -50.92
CA GLN A 341 -35.61 18.87 -51.34
C GLN A 341 -37.13 18.98 -51.08
N PRO A 342 -37.99 18.24 -51.82
CA PRO A 342 -39.43 18.55 -51.92
C PRO A 342 -40.38 17.79 -50.97
N THR A 343 -41.35 18.54 -50.44
CA THR A 343 -42.76 18.22 -50.09
C THR A 343 -43.21 16.78 -49.76
N GLU A 344 -43.63 16.59 -48.49
CA GLU A 344 -44.94 16.08 -47.97
C GLU A 344 -45.85 15.17 -48.84
N PRO A 345 -46.58 14.20 -48.22
CA PRO A 345 -47.82 14.52 -47.47
C PRO A 345 -48.04 13.76 -46.12
N PRO A 346 -49.05 14.15 -45.30
CA PRO A 346 -49.10 13.85 -43.85
C PRO A 346 -49.95 12.63 -43.41
N GLN A 347 -49.88 12.33 -42.10
CA GLN A 347 -50.71 11.35 -41.39
C GLN A 347 -52.14 11.86 -41.14
N ASP A 348 -53.08 10.92 -40.89
CA ASP A 348 -54.50 11.17 -40.63
C ASP A 348 -54.94 10.49 -39.30
N ASP A 349 -56.04 10.94 -38.70
CA ASP A 349 -56.25 10.94 -37.25
C ASP A 349 -57.08 9.79 -36.63
N THR A 350 -56.56 9.20 -35.54
CA THR A 350 -57.30 8.72 -34.33
C THR A 350 -58.30 7.51 -34.49
N PRO A 351 -59.15 7.14 -33.49
CA PRO A 351 -58.88 5.96 -32.64
C PRO A 351 -60.05 4.95 -32.52
N ASP A 352 -59.85 3.76 -31.91
CA ASP A 352 -60.85 3.13 -31.02
C ASP A 352 -60.44 1.81 -30.34
N ASN A 353 -61.12 1.49 -29.23
CA ASN A 353 -61.16 0.21 -28.50
C ASN A 353 -62.48 0.22 -27.69
N PRO A 354 -63.38 -0.80 -27.72
CA PRO A 354 -63.23 -1.95 -26.81
C PRO A 354 -63.94 -3.29 -27.18
N ALA A 355 -63.66 -4.32 -26.35
CA ALA A 355 -64.49 -5.51 -26.05
C ALA A 355 -64.75 -6.53 -27.20
N ASP A 356 -65.00 -7.83 -26.98
CA ASP A 356 -64.85 -8.84 -25.91
C ASP A 356 -65.56 -10.09 -26.50
N THR A 357 -65.04 -11.31 -26.33
CA THR A 357 -65.77 -12.60 -26.23
C THR A 357 -64.81 -13.80 -26.28
N THR A 358 -64.75 -14.55 -25.17
CA THR A 358 -64.32 -15.96 -25.13
C THR A 358 -65.58 -16.85 -24.96
N PRO A 359 -65.61 -18.12 -25.40
CA PRO A 359 -65.00 -19.25 -24.66
C PRO A 359 -64.38 -20.33 -25.59
N THR A 360 -63.63 -21.37 -25.18
CA THR A 360 -63.92 -22.40 -24.16
C THR A 360 -62.68 -23.14 -23.62
N THR A 361 -62.56 -23.24 -22.29
CA THR A 361 -61.93 -24.35 -21.51
C THR A 361 -62.89 -25.57 -21.44
N PRO A 362 -62.59 -26.80 -20.90
CA PRO A 362 -62.04 -27.07 -19.54
C PRO A 362 -61.25 -28.45 -19.41
N PRO A 363 -61.10 -29.15 -18.24
CA PRO A 363 -60.13 -28.81 -17.18
C PRO A 363 -59.47 -30.10 -16.51
N PRO A 364 -59.15 -30.24 -15.17
CA PRO A 364 -57.83 -30.76 -14.76
C PRO A 364 -57.83 -31.94 -13.69
N PRO A 365 -57.37 -31.82 -12.41
CA PRO A 365 -56.32 -32.70 -11.83
C PRO A 365 -56.72 -33.42 -10.51
N GLN A 366 -55.78 -34.04 -9.77
CA GLN A 366 -55.68 -33.97 -8.29
C GLN A 366 -54.43 -34.64 -7.63
N LYS A 367 -54.12 -34.18 -6.39
CA LYS A 367 -53.16 -34.68 -5.37
C LYS A 367 -53.99 -35.20 -4.16
N PRO A 368 -53.50 -36.05 -3.23
CA PRO A 368 -52.85 -35.54 -1.98
C PRO A 368 -51.78 -36.53 -1.36
N SER A 369 -50.85 -36.08 -0.49
CA SER A 369 -50.67 -36.37 0.98
C SER A 369 -50.40 -37.86 1.38
N ASP A 370 -49.72 -38.23 2.48
CA ASP A 370 -49.35 -37.51 3.72
C ASP A 370 -48.15 -38.15 4.51
N SER A 371 -47.73 -37.46 5.57
CA SER A 371 -46.83 -37.76 6.73
C SER A 371 -46.29 -39.19 7.06
N GLY A 372 -45.09 -39.25 7.67
CA GLY A 372 -44.62 -40.38 8.49
C GLY A 372 -43.35 -40.08 9.32
N ASN A 373 -43.47 -40.07 10.66
CA ASN A 373 -42.39 -39.78 11.63
C ASN A 373 -41.87 -41.05 12.32
N SER A 374 -40.56 -41.11 12.61
CA SER A 374 -39.98 -41.98 13.66
C SER A 374 -38.62 -41.45 14.12
N GLY A 375 -38.49 -41.18 15.42
CA GLY A 375 -37.21 -41.20 16.14
C GLY A 375 -37.13 -42.45 17.02
N ASP A 376 -35.96 -42.67 17.62
CA ASP A 376 -35.74 -43.13 19.02
C ASP A 376 -34.31 -43.73 19.16
N ASP A 377 -33.44 -42.98 19.85
CA ASP A 377 -32.58 -43.35 20.99
C ASP A 377 -31.94 -44.75 21.10
N ASP A 378 -30.61 -44.82 21.36
CA ASP A 378 -30.09 -45.52 22.57
C ASP A 378 -28.63 -45.12 22.99
N TYR A 379 -28.24 -45.44 24.23
CA TYR A 379 -27.33 -44.60 25.03
C TYR A 379 -26.59 -45.33 26.19
N THR A 380 -25.29 -45.67 26.01
CA THR A 380 -24.12 -45.40 26.93
C THR A 380 -22.82 -46.22 26.67
N PRO A 381 -21.64 -45.79 27.20
CA PRO A 381 -20.30 -46.34 26.89
C PRO A 381 -19.67 -47.08 28.12
N PRO A 382 -18.45 -46.75 28.63
CA PRO A 382 -17.09 -46.90 28.12
C PRO A 382 -16.27 -47.99 28.86
N ILE A 383 -15.04 -48.32 28.41
CA ILE A 383 -14.01 -48.96 29.27
C ILE A 383 -12.61 -48.38 28.99
N ASP A 384 -12.00 -47.78 30.01
CA ASP A 384 -10.57 -47.43 30.07
C ASP A 384 -9.68 -48.67 30.22
N TYR A 385 -8.45 -48.64 29.66
CA TYR A 385 -7.23 -48.86 30.47
C TYR A 385 -5.91 -48.48 29.74
N ARG A 386 -5.02 -47.82 30.49
CA ARG A 386 -3.58 -47.52 30.22
C ARG A 386 -2.72 -48.47 31.10
N PRO A 387 -1.37 -48.45 31.14
CA PRO A 387 -0.33 -48.18 30.13
C PRO A 387 0.80 -49.28 30.10
N SER A 388 1.86 -49.03 29.30
CA SER A 388 3.30 -49.27 29.64
C SER A 388 4.10 -50.40 28.94
N GLN A 389 4.98 -49.97 28.01
CA GLN A 389 6.42 -50.29 27.76
C GLN A 389 7.04 -51.62 28.30
N ARG A 390 8.06 -52.28 27.70
CA ARG A 390 9.19 -51.87 26.82
C ARG A 390 9.89 -53.14 26.19
N PRO A 391 11.08 -53.08 25.54
CA PRO A 391 11.29 -53.12 24.08
C PRO A 391 11.98 -54.38 23.51
N THR A 392 11.96 -54.54 22.17
CA THR A 392 13.02 -55.22 21.39
C THR A 392 13.29 -54.49 20.07
N LYS A 393 14.53 -54.59 19.56
CA LYS A 393 15.07 -53.96 18.33
C LYS A 393 15.77 -55.07 17.51
N PRO A 394 16.07 -54.87 16.22
CA PRO A 394 15.17 -54.84 15.06
C PRO A 394 15.36 -56.09 14.17
N THR A 395 14.53 -56.24 13.13
CA THR A 395 14.90 -57.05 11.95
C THR A 395 14.52 -56.28 10.69
N GLU A 396 15.38 -56.29 9.69
CA GLU A 396 15.15 -55.67 8.38
C GLU A 396 14.18 -56.54 7.57
N ASP A 397 13.01 -56.00 7.22
CA ASP A 397 12.25 -56.29 5.99
C ASP A 397 10.90 -55.54 6.02
N ASP A 398 10.94 -54.21 5.93
CA ASP A 398 9.76 -53.38 5.66
C ASP A 398 10.16 -52.23 4.72
N LYS A 399 9.86 -52.40 3.43
CA LYS A 399 9.69 -51.25 2.53
C LYS A 399 8.32 -50.65 2.84
N PRO A 400 8.21 -49.37 3.28
CA PRO A 400 6.92 -48.72 3.36
C PRO A 400 6.27 -48.72 1.97
N GLN A 401 5.01 -49.10 1.89
CA GLN A 401 4.21 -48.84 0.69
C GLN A 401 4.04 -47.33 0.57
N GLU A 402 4.25 -46.78 -0.63
CA GLU A 402 3.95 -45.38 -0.91
C GLU A 402 2.46 -45.13 -0.63
N GLN A 403 2.20 -44.34 0.40
CA GLN A 403 0.89 -43.74 0.62
C GLN A 403 0.67 -42.74 -0.51
N PRO A 404 -0.47 -42.78 -1.24
CA PRO A 404 -0.70 -41.84 -2.34
C PRO A 404 -0.68 -40.43 -1.81
N ASP A 405 0.10 -39.55 -2.47
CA ASP A 405 0.16 -38.13 -2.14
C ASP A 405 -1.25 -37.55 -2.11
N ILE A 406 -1.70 -37.16 -0.92
CA ILE A 406 -2.78 -36.19 -0.81
C ILE A 406 -2.12 -34.86 -1.18
N PRO A 407 -2.52 -34.19 -2.28
CA PRO A 407 -1.93 -32.90 -2.61
C PRO A 407 -2.12 -31.97 -1.42
N ALA A 408 -1.07 -31.27 -1.02
CA ALA A 408 -1.22 -30.14 -0.11
C ALA A 408 -2.31 -29.24 -0.69
N THR A 409 -3.37 -28.99 0.08
CA THR A 409 -4.50 -28.17 -0.37
C THR A 409 -3.99 -26.77 -0.69
N THR A 410 -3.77 -26.49 -1.96
CA THR A 410 -3.46 -25.15 -2.47
C THR A 410 -4.54 -24.21 -1.96
N LYS A 411 -4.14 -23.11 -1.32
CA LYS A 411 -5.09 -22.09 -0.87
C LYS A 411 -5.98 -21.69 -2.05
N PRO A 412 -7.30 -21.54 -1.86
CA PRO A 412 -8.21 -21.26 -2.97
C PRO A 412 -7.79 -19.97 -3.68
N GLN A 413 -7.50 -20.06 -4.97
CA GLN A 413 -7.05 -18.93 -5.78
C GLN A 413 -8.25 -18.11 -6.25
N LEU A 414 -8.18 -16.79 -6.09
CA LEU A 414 -9.18 -15.86 -6.65
C LEU A 414 -8.96 -15.72 -8.17
N ALA A 415 -9.75 -16.42 -8.98
CA ALA A 415 -9.55 -16.52 -10.43
C ALA A 415 -10.85 -16.39 -11.24
N CYS A 416 -10.87 -15.48 -12.21
CA CYS A 416 -11.97 -15.24 -13.14
C CYS A 416 -11.51 -15.43 -14.59
N ASN A 417 -12.02 -16.46 -15.29
CA ASN A 417 -11.63 -16.81 -16.69
C ASN A 417 -10.11 -16.99 -16.93
N GLY A 418 -9.32 -17.22 -15.86
CA GLY A 418 -7.86 -17.25 -15.92
C GLY A 418 -7.21 -15.87 -15.96
N ALA A 419 -7.90 -14.82 -15.48
CA ALA A 419 -7.28 -13.70 -14.78
C ALA A 419 -7.33 -13.99 -13.27
N VAL A 420 -6.27 -13.65 -12.54
CA VAL A 420 -6.05 -14.00 -11.13
C VAL A 420 -5.84 -12.72 -10.33
N ILE A 421 -6.44 -12.64 -9.14
CA ILE A 421 -6.09 -11.63 -8.14
C ILE A 421 -4.88 -12.11 -7.35
N ASP A 422 -3.85 -11.26 -7.32
CA ASP A 422 -2.68 -11.41 -6.47
C ASP A 422 -3.05 -11.00 -5.03
N THR A 423 -3.27 -11.99 -4.17
CA THR A 423 -3.74 -11.77 -2.79
C THR A 423 -2.68 -11.17 -1.87
N SER A 424 -1.42 -11.08 -2.30
CA SER A 424 -0.37 -10.34 -1.59
C SER A 424 -0.57 -8.82 -1.65
N ARG A 425 -1.23 -8.33 -2.72
CA ARG A 425 -1.51 -6.90 -2.91
C ARG A 425 -2.56 -6.41 -1.91
N THR A 426 -2.59 -5.10 -1.69
CA THR A 426 -3.64 -4.38 -0.95
C THR A 426 -4.30 -3.36 -1.87
N VAL A 427 -5.57 -3.07 -1.64
CA VAL A 427 -6.18 -1.83 -2.15
C VAL A 427 -5.77 -0.69 -1.22
N VAL A 428 -5.25 0.38 -1.82
CA VAL A 428 -4.97 1.65 -1.14
C VAL A 428 -5.69 2.75 -1.91
N LEU A 429 -6.35 3.65 -1.17
CA LEU A 429 -6.97 4.83 -1.74
C LEU A 429 -5.92 5.85 -2.16
N LEU A 430 -6.11 6.42 -3.35
CA LEU A 430 -5.38 7.60 -3.81
C LEU A 430 -6.33 8.78 -3.77
N GLY A 431 -5.93 9.86 -3.08
CA GLY A 431 -6.64 11.14 -3.10
C GLY A 431 -6.72 11.77 -4.49
N TYR A 432 -7.47 12.86 -4.61
CA TYR A 432 -7.63 13.55 -5.91
C TYR A 432 -6.45 14.47 -6.28
N GLY A 433 -5.40 14.51 -5.44
CA GLY A 433 -4.25 15.41 -5.60
C GLY A 433 -4.34 16.68 -4.74
N ASP A 434 -5.38 16.81 -3.92
CA ASP A 434 -5.64 17.91 -2.99
C ASP A 434 -5.23 17.61 -1.53
N GLY A 435 -4.49 16.51 -1.31
CA GLY A 435 -4.00 16.08 0.01
C GLY A 435 -5.00 15.30 0.86
N LEU A 436 -6.23 15.07 0.39
CA LEU A 436 -7.26 14.30 1.12
C LEU A 436 -7.55 12.96 0.41
N LEU A 437 -7.87 11.92 1.20
CA LEU A 437 -8.19 10.59 0.65
C LEU A 437 -9.60 10.49 0.07
N HIS A 438 -10.52 11.36 0.48
CA HIS A 438 -11.95 11.35 0.11
C HIS A 438 -12.55 9.95 0.28
N GLU A 439 -12.60 9.48 1.53
CA GLU A 439 -13.09 8.13 1.84
C GLU A 439 -14.62 8.05 1.74
N ASP A 440 -15.34 9.10 2.13
CA ASP A 440 -16.81 9.17 2.07
C ASP A 440 -17.36 9.38 0.64
N ASP A 441 -16.49 9.73 -0.31
CA ASP A 441 -16.89 10.04 -1.69
C ASP A 441 -17.44 8.80 -2.42
N PRO A 442 -18.47 8.97 -3.28
CA PRO A 442 -19.06 7.88 -4.04
C PRO A 442 -18.10 7.33 -5.10
N LEU A 443 -17.96 6.00 -5.14
CA LEU A 443 -17.06 5.35 -6.09
C LEU A 443 -17.62 5.33 -7.51
N THR A 444 -16.84 5.77 -8.50
CA THR A 444 -17.16 5.66 -9.93
C THR A 444 -16.73 4.31 -10.53
N ARG A 445 -17.39 3.87 -11.60
CA ARG A 445 -17.03 2.64 -12.34
C ARG A 445 -15.61 2.68 -12.91
N ALA A 446 -15.11 3.84 -13.31
CA ALA A 446 -13.71 4.04 -13.70
C ALA A 446 -12.71 3.77 -12.55
N GLN A 447 -13.01 4.25 -11.35
CA GLN A 447 -12.18 3.98 -10.16
C GLN A 447 -12.24 2.50 -9.77
N LEU A 448 -13.42 1.87 -9.76
CA LEU A 448 -13.55 0.43 -9.56
C LEU A 448 -12.69 -0.36 -10.55
N ALA A 449 -12.77 -0.03 -11.84
CA ALA A 449 -12.00 -0.71 -12.87
C ALA A 449 -10.48 -0.66 -12.61
N THR A 450 -10.01 0.52 -12.20
CA THR A 450 -8.60 0.78 -11.87
C THR A 450 -8.15 -0.03 -10.66
N ILE A 451 -8.99 -0.12 -9.63
CA ILE A 451 -8.68 -0.86 -8.40
C ILE A 451 -8.63 -2.37 -8.68
N ILE A 452 -9.63 -2.92 -9.37
CA ILE A 452 -9.65 -4.35 -9.72
C ILE A 452 -8.49 -4.71 -10.66
N TYR A 453 -8.14 -3.83 -11.62
CA TYR A 453 -6.97 -4.03 -12.47
C TYR A 453 -5.65 -4.11 -11.68
N ARG A 454 -5.44 -3.23 -10.69
CA ARG A 454 -4.21 -3.21 -9.87
C ARG A 454 -4.03 -4.47 -9.02
N LEU A 455 -5.12 -5.15 -8.70
CA LEU A 455 -5.11 -6.43 -7.96
C LEU A 455 -4.79 -7.63 -8.85
N LEU A 456 -4.82 -7.50 -10.18
CA LEU A 456 -4.49 -8.61 -11.08
C LEU A 456 -3.00 -8.91 -11.07
N ASP A 457 -2.63 -10.18 -11.08
CA ASP A 457 -1.23 -10.58 -11.26
C ASP A 457 -0.68 -10.18 -12.64
N ASP A 458 0.65 -10.16 -12.74
CA ASP A 458 1.34 -9.63 -13.92
C ASP A 458 1.11 -10.51 -15.17
N GLU A 459 0.89 -11.82 -14.98
CA GLU A 459 0.51 -12.76 -16.05
C GLU A 459 -0.87 -12.42 -16.62
N SER A 460 -1.84 -12.14 -15.76
CA SER A 460 -3.20 -11.72 -16.13
C SER A 460 -3.18 -10.37 -16.85
N ILE A 461 -2.43 -9.40 -16.34
CA ILE A 461 -2.27 -8.09 -16.99
C ILE A 461 -1.66 -8.29 -18.38
N ALA A 462 -0.56 -9.05 -18.51
CA ALA A 462 0.07 -9.32 -19.79
C ALA A 462 -0.90 -9.98 -20.79
N LYS A 463 -1.64 -11.00 -20.34
CA LYS A 463 -2.59 -11.79 -21.14
C LYS A 463 -3.74 -10.96 -21.72
N TYR A 464 -4.29 -10.00 -20.97
CA TYR A 464 -5.47 -9.23 -21.38
C TYR A 464 -5.19 -7.77 -21.80
N SER A 465 -3.94 -7.30 -21.67
CA SER A 465 -3.51 -5.95 -22.08
C SER A 465 -3.79 -5.59 -23.55
N ASN A 466 -3.83 -6.59 -24.43
CA ASN A 466 -3.96 -6.43 -25.88
C ASN A 466 -5.39 -6.60 -26.43
N THR A 467 -6.40 -6.86 -25.59
CA THR A 467 -7.80 -7.04 -26.04
C THR A 467 -8.42 -5.73 -26.55
N GLU A 468 -9.15 -5.72 -27.67
CA GLU A 468 -9.73 -4.48 -28.19
C GLU A 468 -10.75 -3.83 -27.23
N LEU A 469 -10.77 -2.48 -27.18
CA LEU A 469 -11.70 -1.73 -26.34
C LEU A 469 -13.10 -1.68 -26.97
N ALA A 470 -14.08 -2.31 -26.31
CA ALA A 470 -15.41 -2.53 -26.88
C ALA A 470 -16.47 -1.43 -26.57
N PHE A 471 -16.09 -0.33 -25.90
CA PHE A 471 -17.03 0.66 -25.37
C PHE A 471 -16.91 2.03 -26.04
N THR A 472 -18.05 2.54 -26.51
CA THR A 472 -18.18 3.81 -27.26
C THR A 472 -18.03 5.07 -26.41
N ASP A 473 -18.20 4.95 -25.10
CA ASP A 473 -18.11 6.02 -24.10
C ASP A 473 -16.82 5.95 -23.26
N VAL A 474 -15.86 5.13 -23.68
CA VAL A 474 -14.50 5.10 -23.14
C VAL A 474 -13.57 5.64 -24.22
N ALA A 475 -13.13 6.89 -24.08
CA ALA A 475 -12.17 7.47 -25.02
C ALA A 475 -10.83 6.70 -24.93
N PRO A 476 -10.14 6.40 -26.05
CA PRO A 476 -8.91 5.58 -26.03
C PRO A 476 -7.76 6.13 -25.18
N ASP A 477 -7.76 7.45 -24.96
CA ASP A 477 -6.81 8.24 -24.18
C ASP A 477 -7.27 8.52 -22.74
N ALA A 478 -8.49 8.13 -22.36
CA ALA A 478 -8.97 8.29 -20.99
C ALA A 478 -8.12 7.49 -19.99
N TRP A 479 -7.84 8.08 -18.83
CA TRP A 479 -6.95 7.49 -17.82
C TRP A 479 -7.37 6.09 -17.35
N TYR A 480 -8.66 5.75 -17.44
CA TYR A 480 -9.21 4.43 -17.11
C TYR A 480 -9.32 3.45 -18.30
N ALA A 481 -9.13 3.91 -19.54
CA ALA A 481 -9.28 3.10 -20.75
C ALA A 481 -8.44 1.81 -20.75
N PRO A 482 -7.13 1.80 -20.42
CA PRO A 482 -6.35 0.56 -20.40
C PRO A 482 -6.82 -0.43 -19.33
N TYR A 483 -7.32 0.07 -18.19
CA TYR A 483 -7.82 -0.78 -17.11
C TYR A 483 -9.14 -1.42 -17.50
N VAL A 484 -10.12 -0.61 -17.94
CA VAL A 484 -11.44 -1.08 -18.43
C VAL A 484 -11.26 -2.08 -19.57
N LYS A 485 -10.37 -1.80 -20.53
CA LYS A 485 -9.98 -2.70 -21.62
C LYS A 485 -9.54 -4.08 -21.10
N THR A 486 -8.57 -4.10 -20.18
CA THR A 486 -7.99 -5.35 -19.63
C THR A 486 -9.03 -6.17 -18.85
N ILE A 487 -9.76 -5.54 -17.91
CA ILE A 487 -10.71 -6.25 -17.04
C ILE A 487 -12.03 -6.60 -17.75
N ASN A 488 -12.33 -5.96 -18.88
CA ASN A 488 -13.40 -6.41 -19.78
C ASN A 488 -12.94 -7.57 -20.66
N GLY A 489 -11.70 -7.55 -21.14
CA GLY A 489 -11.11 -8.63 -21.93
C GLY A 489 -11.01 -9.97 -21.18
N SER A 490 -10.87 -9.93 -19.85
CA SER A 490 -10.96 -11.10 -18.96
C SER A 490 -12.39 -11.43 -18.50
N GLY A 491 -13.39 -10.62 -18.85
CA GLY A 491 -14.78 -10.81 -18.43
C GLY A 491 -15.10 -10.45 -16.97
N ILE A 492 -14.13 -9.92 -16.21
CA ILE A 492 -14.32 -9.48 -14.82
C ILE A 492 -15.41 -8.40 -14.74
N VAL A 493 -15.45 -7.47 -15.70
CA VAL A 493 -16.55 -6.48 -15.82
C VAL A 493 -17.25 -6.55 -17.17
N GLN A 494 -18.49 -6.09 -17.18
CA GLN A 494 -19.29 -5.88 -18.39
C GLN A 494 -19.79 -4.43 -18.45
N GLY A 495 -20.15 -3.99 -19.65
CA GLY A 495 -20.81 -2.71 -19.87
C GLY A 495 -22.26 -2.70 -19.38
N VAL A 496 -22.90 -1.54 -19.46
CA VAL A 496 -24.31 -1.33 -19.06
C VAL A 496 -25.31 -1.60 -20.18
N GLY A 497 -24.86 -2.19 -21.30
CA GLY A 497 -25.63 -2.34 -22.53
C GLY A 497 -25.35 -1.23 -23.55
N GLY A 498 -25.91 -1.35 -24.75
CA GLY A 498 -25.82 -0.32 -25.80
C GLY A 498 -24.40 0.02 -26.28
N GLY A 499 -23.42 -0.85 -26.07
CA GLY A 499 -22.01 -0.57 -26.36
C GLY A 499 -21.36 0.46 -25.42
N LYS A 500 -21.85 0.59 -24.19
CA LYS A 500 -21.38 1.56 -23.19
C LYS A 500 -20.87 0.91 -21.90
N TYR A 501 -19.89 1.55 -21.27
CA TYR A 501 -19.34 1.18 -19.97
C TYR A 501 -19.92 2.03 -18.81
N SER A 502 -20.33 3.27 -19.07
CA SER A 502 -20.68 4.29 -18.09
C SER A 502 -19.58 4.55 -17.03
N PRO A 503 -18.38 5.01 -17.43
CA PRO A 503 -17.23 5.15 -16.53
C PRO A 503 -17.47 6.10 -15.33
N ASN A 504 -18.23 7.18 -15.54
CA ASN A 504 -18.48 8.19 -14.51
C ASN A 504 -19.71 7.88 -13.63
N SER A 505 -20.46 6.81 -13.90
CA SER A 505 -21.58 6.41 -13.03
C SER A 505 -21.08 5.82 -11.73
N TYR A 506 -21.78 6.12 -10.63
CA TYR A 506 -21.47 5.55 -9.33
C TYR A 506 -21.81 4.07 -9.23
N VAL A 507 -21.15 3.39 -8.30
CA VAL A 507 -21.18 1.94 -8.11
C VAL A 507 -21.95 1.59 -6.85
N THR A 508 -22.80 0.57 -6.90
CA THR A 508 -23.49 0.03 -5.72
C THR A 508 -22.72 -1.13 -5.09
N TRP A 509 -23.01 -1.41 -3.81
CA TRP A 509 -22.53 -2.62 -3.13
C TRP A 509 -22.81 -3.91 -3.92
N SER A 510 -24.01 -4.06 -4.47
CA SER A 510 -24.44 -5.19 -5.30
C SER A 510 -23.59 -5.36 -6.57
N GLN A 511 -23.11 -4.27 -7.16
CA GLN A 511 -22.20 -4.31 -8.31
C GLN A 511 -20.79 -4.78 -7.95
N ILE A 512 -20.22 -4.32 -6.82
CA ILE A 512 -18.88 -4.74 -6.41
C ILE A 512 -18.87 -6.19 -5.96
N ILE A 513 -19.86 -6.58 -5.15
CA ILE A 513 -20.01 -7.96 -4.71
C ILE A 513 -20.08 -8.88 -5.93
N THR A 514 -20.88 -8.54 -6.95
CA THR A 514 -20.93 -9.33 -8.19
C THR A 514 -19.59 -9.36 -8.95
N VAL A 515 -18.79 -8.30 -8.93
CA VAL A 515 -17.46 -8.30 -9.56
C VAL A 515 -16.48 -9.20 -8.79
N LEU A 516 -16.48 -9.14 -7.45
CA LEU A 516 -15.60 -9.95 -6.61
C LEU A 516 -15.99 -11.44 -6.64
N THR A 517 -17.28 -11.79 -6.63
CA THR A 517 -17.70 -13.20 -6.61
C THR A 517 -17.44 -13.94 -7.93
N ARG A 518 -17.13 -13.22 -9.02
CA ARG A 518 -16.65 -13.83 -10.29
C ARG A 518 -15.29 -14.52 -10.18
N PHE A 519 -14.56 -14.29 -9.08
CA PHE A 519 -13.27 -14.92 -8.80
C PHE A 519 -13.37 -16.19 -7.95
N VAL A 520 -14.57 -16.57 -7.51
CA VAL A 520 -14.82 -17.79 -6.73
C VAL A 520 -15.92 -18.64 -7.36
N GLN A 521 -16.07 -19.88 -6.91
CA GLN A 521 -17.22 -20.70 -7.27
C GLN A 521 -18.46 -20.17 -6.54
N PRO A 522 -19.62 -20.02 -7.21
CA PRO A 522 -20.88 -19.66 -6.56
C PRO A 522 -21.17 -20.57 -5.37
N GLN A 523 -21.62 -19.99 -4.26
CA GLN A 523 -22.03 -20.71 -3.06
C GLN A 523 -23.48 -20.36 -2.74
N GLU A 524 -24.31 -21.40 -2.57
CA GLU A 524 -25.70 -21.26 -2.15
C GLU A 524 -25.74 -20.94 -0.65
N HIS A 525 -26.45 -19.89 -0.26
CA HIS A 525 -26.64 -19.51 1.14
C HIS A 525 -28.02 -18.87 1.34
N THR A 526 -28.74 -19.25 2.39
CA THR A 526 -30.04 -18.64 2.70
C THR A 526 -29.84 -17.43 3.60
N LEU A 527 -29.96 -16.22 3.04
CA LEU A 527 -29.94 -14.98 3.82
C LEU A 527 -31.04 -14.99 4.89
N GLN A 528 -30.68 -14.69 6.14
CA GLN A 528 -31.57 -14.59 7.29
C GLN A 528 -31.99 -13.15 7.57
N HIS A 529 -31.14 -12.18 7.25
CA HIS A 529 -31.31 -10.79 7.70
C HIS A 529 -31.25 -9.78 6.55
N ILE A 530 -30.29 -9.87 5.62
CA ILE A 530 -30.22 -9.03 4.42
C ILE A 530 -31.50 -9.23 3.59
N GLN A 531 -32.23 -8.14 3.36
CA GLN A 531 -33.43 -8.15 2.51
C GLN A 531 -33.06 -7.70 1.09
N TYR A 532 -32.91 -8.65 0.18
CA TYR A 532 -32.61 -8.38 -1.22
C TYR A 532 -33.37 -9.30 -2.16
N SER A 533 -33.92 -8.74 -3.23
CA SER A 533 -34.61 -9.49 -4.29
C SER A 533 -34.29 -8.87 -5.65
N GLY A 534 -33.05 -9.08 -6.10
CA GLY A 534 -32.50 -8.44 -7.30
C GLY A 534 -31.48 -9.32 -8.03
N TRP A 535 -30.97 -8.81 -9.14
CA TRP A 535 -30.08 -9.55 -10.06
C TRP A 535 -28.76 -10.00 -9.41
N ALA A 536 -28.31 -9.33 -8.35
CA ALA A 536 -27.09 -9.68 -7.61
C ALA A 536 -27.29 -10.69 -6.48
N GLN A 537 -28.50 -11.28 -6.32
CA GLN A 537 -28.83 -12.07 -5.12
C GLN A 537 -27.86 -13.24 -4.87
N GLY A 538 -27.62 -14.08 -5.88
CA GLY A 538 -26.66 -15.20 -5.75
C GLY A 538 -25.21 -14.75 -5.48
N ALA A 539 -24.85 -13.51 -5.84
CA ALA A 539 -23.54 -12.94 -5.50
C ALA A 539 -23.49 -12.50 -4.03
N ILE A 540 -24.57 -11.91 -3.50
CA ILE A 540 -24.67 -11.55 -2.07
C ILE A 540 -24.68 -12.83 -1.21
N GLU A 541 -25.44 -13.85 -1.61
CA GLU A 541 -25.46 -15.17 -0.98
C GLU A 541 -24.05 -15.81 -0.99
N THR A 542 -23.34 -15.75 -2.13
CA THR A 542 -21.95 -16.22 -2.23
C THR A 542 -20.99 -15.43 -1.33
N ALA A 543 -21.14 -14.10 -1.23
CA ALA A 543 -20.28 -13.27 -0.39
C ALA A 543 -20.48 -13.54 1.11
N VAL A 544 -21.72 -13.74 1.55
CA VAL A 544 -22.02 -14.16 2.92
C VAL A 544 -21.47 -15.56 3.19
N ALA A 545 -21.64 -16.51 2.25
CA ALA A 545 -21.12 -17.87 2.39
C ALA A 545 -19.58 -17.94 2.56
N ASN A 546 -18.84 -17.05 1.88
CA ASN A 546 -17.38 -16.97 1.99
C ASN A 546 -16.91 -16.07 3.15
N GLY A 547 -17.82 -15.52 3.97
CA GLY A 547 -17.48 -14.64 5.10
C GLY A 547 -17.00 -13.24 4.70
N TRP A 548 -17.27 -12.80 3.48
CA TRP A 548 -16.90 -11.48 2.97
C TRP A 548 -17.85 -10.37 3.44
N LEU A 549 -19.08 -10.76 3.75
CA LEU A 549 -20.16 -9.88 4.16
C LEU A 549 -20.89 -10.50 5.36
N GLU A 550 -21.20 -9.70 6.36
CA GLU A 550 -22.03 -10.10 7.48
C GLU A 550 -23.52 -10.01 7.10
N ASP A 551 -24.29 -11.07 7.36
CA ASP A 551 -25.73 -11.09 7.11
C ASP A 551 -26.46 -10.22 8.14
N ARG A 552 -26.58 -8.92 7.85
CA ARG A 552 -27.27 -7.94 8.71
C ARG A 552 -28.45 -7.28 8.01
N ALA A 553 -29.49 -6.98 8.78
CA ALA A 553 -30.72 -6.37 8.28
C ALA A 553 -30.59 -4.88 7.91
N ASP A 554 -29.50 -4.22 8.31
CA ASP A 554 -29.18 -2.82 7.97
C ASP A 554 -28.39 -2.66 6.67
N PHE A 555 -27.84 -3.76 6.13
CA PHE A 555 -27.08 -3.74 4.88
C PHE A 555 -28.01 -3.56 3.67
N ASN A 556 -27.78 -2.51 2.88
CA ASN A 556 -28.54 -2.21 1.67
C ASN A 556 -27.67 -2.44 0.42
N PRO A 557 -27.85 -3.54 -0.34
CA PRO A 557 -27.01 -3.85 -1.48
C PRO A 557 -27.14 -2.85 -2.65
N ASP A 558 -28.25 -2.11 -2.77
CA ASP A 558 -28.43 -1.11 -3.84
C ASP A 558 -28.00 0.31 -3.42
N ALA A 559 -27.44 0.48 -2.22
CA ALA A 559 -26.78 1.71 -1.85
C ALA A 559 -25.50 1.93 -2.69
N VAL A 560 -25.24 3.19 -3.07
CA VAL A 560 -23.93 3.60 -3.60
C VAL A 560 -22.89 3.43 -2.51
N ILE A 561 -21.77 2.81 -2.87
CA ILE A 561 -20.66 2.57 -1.95
C ILE A 561 -19.70 3.76 -1.92
N SER A 562 -19.17 4.06 -0.74
CA SER A 562 -18.08 5.02 -0.61
C SER A 562 -16.74 4.41 -1.03
N ARG A 563 -15.77 5.28 -1.28
CA ARG A 563 -14.39 4.90 -1.57
C ARG A 563 -13.75 4.13 -0.41
N GLY A 564 -13.97 4.55 0.84
CA GLY A 564 -13.43 3.91 2.04
C GLY A 564 -14.03 2.51 2.29
N GLU A 565 -15.35 2.37 2.12
CA GLU A 565 -16.06 1.09 2.24
C GLU A 565 -15.54 0.04 1.24
N LEU A 566 -15.26 0.44 0.00
CA LEU A 566 -14.65 -0.44 -1.01
C LEU A 566 -13.29 -0.98 -0.53
N VAL A 567 -12.42 -0.12 0.02
CA VAL A 567 -11.09 -0.51 0.49
C VAL A 567 -11.20 -1.53 1.62
N GLN A 568 -12.09 -1.26 2.59
CA GLN A 568 -12.34 -2.17 3.70
C GLN A 568 -12.87 -3.52 3.20
N LEU A 569 -13.89 -3.53 2.34
CA LEU A 569 -14.44 -4.75 1.76
C LEU A 569 -13.35 -5.57 1.06
N ILE A 570 -12.61 -4.98 0.12
CA ILE A 570 -11.66 -5.75 -0.67
C ILE A 570 -10.49 -6.22 0.20
N ASN A 571 -9.92 -5.39 1.08
CA ASN A 571 -8.81 -5.84 1.92
C ASN A 571 -9.23 -6.94 2.91
N ASN A 572 -10.47 -6.90 3.42
CA ASN A 572 -11.04 -7.99 4.23
C ASN A 572 -11.18 -9.28 3.41
N VAL A 573 -11.65 -9.20 2.15
CA VAL A 573 -11.68 -10.35 1.23
C VAL A 573 -10.28 -10.91 1.02
N LEU A 574 -9.30 -10.08 0.64
CA LEU A 574 -7.93 -10.51 0.37
C LEU A 574 -7.28 -11.19 1.59
N ALA A 575 -7.54 -10.71 2.80
CA ALA A 575 -7.04 -11.31 4.04
C ALA A 575 -7.49 -12.77 4.25
N LEU A 576 -8.64 -13.18 3.71
CA LEU A 576 -9.14 -14.56 3.78
C LEU A 576 -8.44 -15.52 2.79
N TYR A 577 -7.70 -14.99 1.82
CA TYR A 577 -6.98 -15.74 0.77
C TYR A 577 -5.46 -15.52 0.79
N ARG A 578 -4.91 -15.00 1.90
CA ARG A 578 -3.47 -14.89 2.17
C ARG A 578 -2.95 -16.14 2.88
#